data_AF-A0A497HI53-F1
#
_entry.id   AF-A0A497HI53-F1
#
_cell.length_a   1.000
_cell.length_b   1.000
_cell.length_c   1.000
_cell.angle_alpha   90.00
_cell.angle_beta   90.00
_cell.angle_gamma   90.00
#
_symmetry.space_group_name_H-M   'P 1'
#
loop_
_entity.id
_entity.type
_entity.pdbx_description
1 polymer ?
#
loop_
_entity_poly.entity_id
_entity_poly.type
_entity_poly.pdbx_seq_one_letter_code
_entity_poly.pdbx_strand_id
1 'polypeptide(L)'
;MESLQPFNKEEFLKFLSKPYFILRKEHDRWYILVPKFINESYGFLIDETETYRVYLVTKYTSWVMKLPEELKKELNLENPKHIAYIEEDELKVYPSEYLPILLEKLKKFVYIKDGKIKIRKDRMWDAIVTLVREGILPYKPKPVDEKDLLERYPKFELRPYQRRAWEAFLKFGRIGVFYPPGAGKTYVSLYIMSRIAGPKLITVPSRTLIEHWKSKIEELTYMEEGEYIICTYHKALKKYMQKSFTLAIYDECHHIPADMFSALFTLKAKYSIMLSGSPMREDGRHAYLFALAGFPVGLGAWEWEQLLKEGVIKKPRVVVFVVPSLERKIELAIYLFNRAEGKTFIFCDSIDLGMALSKVLNVPFVYGKTKDRLEILETYDKVIVSRVGDEGIDITNLDTIIEVDFLKGSRRQSMQRNGRLLHSRFSGTHYIIMTCEEFERYRKRLLPLYERNIPVKIYQL
;
A
#
# COMPACT_ATOMS: atom_id res chain seq x y z
N MET A 1 31.58 28.62 1.55
CA MET A 1 31.42 28.69 0.09
C MET A 1 32.71 29.05 -0.65
N GLU A 2 33.77 29.51 0.03
CA GLU A 2 34.99 30.05 -0.58
C GLU A 2 36.03 29.01 -1.08
N SER A 3 35.62 27.78 -1.37
CA SER A 3 36.54 26.75 -1.89
C SER A 3 35.93 25.86 -2.98
N LEU A 4 34.83 26.28 -3.60
CA LEU A 4 34.25 25.53 -4.71
C LEU A 4 34.94 25.97 -6.01
N GLN A 5 35.39 25.00 -6.80
CA GLN A 5 35.89 25.25 -8.14
C GLN A 5 34.86 26.03 -8.98
N PRO A 6 35.30 26.81 -9.98
CA PRO A 6 34.38 27.51 -10.88
C PRO A 6 33.38 26.52 -11.49
N PHE A 7 32.13 26.96 -11.59
CA PHE A 7 31.04 26.15 -12.13
C PHE A 7 31.39 25.62 -13.52
N ASN A 8 31.48 24.30 -13.66
CA ASN A 8 31.67 23.64 -14.95
C ASN A 8 30.31 23.31 -15.57
N LYS A 9 29.92 24.09 -16.58
CA LYS A 9 28.64 23.92 -17.28
C LYS A 9 28.51 22.55 -17.96
N GLU A 10 29.59 22.01 -18.52
CA GLU A 10 29.55 20.73 -19.23
C GLU A 10 29.32 19.56 -18.26
N GLU A 11 30.04 19.54 -17.14
CA GLU A 11 29.83 18.55 -16.08
C GLU A 11 28.44 18.65 -15.46
N PHE A 12 27.91 19.87 -15.30
CA PHE A 12 26.55 20.06 -14.81
C PHE A 12 25.49 19.54 -15.80
N LEU A 13 25.67 19.74 -17.10
CA LEU A 13 24.77 19.18 -18.12
C LEU A 13 24.82 17.64 -18.13
N LYS A 14 26.01 17.03 -17.96
CA LYS A 14 26.17 15.57 -17.80
C LYS A 14 25.47 15.06 -16.53
N PHE A 15 25.55 15.83 -15.44
CA PHE A 15 24.81 15.53 -14.22
C PHE A 15 23.29 15.62 -14.46
N LEU A 16 22.79 16.63 -15.17
CA LEU A 16 21.35 16.76 -15.44
C LEU A 16 20.78 15.63 -16.29
N SER A 17 21.57 15.04 -17.20
CA SER A 17 21.12 13.85 -17.94
C SER A 17 21.12 12.59 -17.08
N LYS A 18 21.91 12.54 -16.02
CA LYS A 18 21.95 11.42 -15.07
C LYS A 18 22.04 11.92 -13.63
N PRO A 19 20.95 12.47 -13.07
CA PRO A 19 20.98 13.17 -11.79
C PRO A 19 20.90 12.20 -10.61
N TYR A 20 21.50 11.02 -10.76
CA TYR A 20 21.48 9.94 -9.80
C TYR A 20 22.76 9.11 -9.86
N PHE A 21 23.07 8.45 -8.74
CA PHE A 21 24.20 7.53 -8.61
C PHE A 21 23.74 6.18 -8.09
N ILE A 22 24.22 5.09 -8.68
CA ILE A 22 23.90 3.72 -8.24
C ILE A 22 24.97 3.26 -7.25
N LEU A 23 24.63 3.18 -5.97
CA LEU A 23 25.58 2.85 -4.89
C LEU A 23 25.99 1.38 -4.89
N ARG A 24 25.01 0.47 -4.96
CA ARG A 24 25.22 -0.96 -4.74
C ARG A 24 24.09 -1.78 -5.37
N LYS A 25 24.43 -2.98 -5.84
CA LYS A 25 23.49 -4.04 -6.22
C LYS A 25 23.58 -5.19 -5.21
N GLU A 26 22.45 -5.56 -4.63
CA GLU A 26 22.32 -6.76 -3.77
C GLU A 26 21.08 -7.54 -4.22
N HIS A 27 21.23 -8.74 -4.77
CA HIS A 27 20.10 -9.65 -5.05
C HIS A 27 18.83 -8.96 -5.64
N ASP A 28 18.95 -8.35 -6.83
CA ASP A 28 17.88 -7.59 -7.51
C ASP A 28 17.35 -6.37 -6.75
N ARG A 29 18.18 -5.80 -5.87
CA ARG A 29 17.97 -4.52 -5.21
C ARG A 29 19.09 -3.57 -5.59
N TRP A 30 18.71 -2.37 -5.99
CA TRP A 30 19.62 -1.30 -6.34
C TRP A 30 19.36 -0.09 -5.45
N TYR A 31 20.43 0.46 -4.91
CA TYR A 31 20.38 1.65 -4.08
C TYR A 31 20.77 2.86 -4.93
N ILE A 32 19.84 3.78 -5.15
CA ILE A 32 19.99 4.94 -6.03
C ILE A 32 20.05 6.20 -5.16
N LEU A 33 21.19 6.90 -5.18
CA LEU A 33 21.35 8.21 -4.56
C LEU A 33 20.90 9.28 -5.53
N VAL A 34 20.06 10.18 -5.07
CA VAL A 34 19.52 11.29 -5.86
C VAL A 34 19.63 12.56 -5.01
N PRO A 35 20.27 13.64 -5.47
CA PRO A 35 20.32 14.88 -4.71
C PRO A 35 18.93 15.42 -4.40
N LYS A 36 18.73 15.97 -3.19
CA LYS A 36 17.41 16.41 -2.71
C LYS A 36 16.75 17.50 -3.57
N PHE A 37 17.56 18.30 -4.27
CA PHE A 37 17.07 19.34 -5.19
C PHE A 37 16.46 18.77 -6.48
N ILE A 38 16.67 17.49 -6.78
CA ILE A 38 15.98 16.78 -7.86
C ILE A 38 14.62 16.32 -7.32
N ASN A 39 13.55 16.87 -7.89
CA ASN A 39 12.17 16.63 -7.46
C ASN A 39 11.53 15.44 -8.20
N GLU A 40 12.30 14.36 -8.40
CA GLU A 40 11.84 13.13 -9.04
C GLU A 40 12.05 11.93 -8.10
N SER A 41 11.15 10.95 -8.21
CA SER A 41 11.25 9.69 -7.46
C SER A 41 11.82 8.61 -8.37
N TYR A 42 12.89 7.97 -7.90
CA TYR A 42 13.57 6.91 -8.63
C TYR A 42 13.26 5.52 -8.06
N GLY A 43 12.36 5.41 -7.07
CA GLY A 43 11.99 4.15 -6.43
C GLY A 43 11.40 4.37 -5.04
N PHE A 44 11.58 3.40 -4.14
CA PHE A 44 11.12 3.49 -2.75
C PHE A 44 12.21 4.13 -1.88
N LEU A 45 12.00 5.30 -1.27
CA LEU A 45 13.01 5.94 -0.43
C LEU A 45 13.24 5.10 0.84
N ILE A 46 14.46 4.65 0.99
CA ILE A 46 14.87 3.83 2.12
C ILE A 46 15.81 4.54 3.08
N ASP A 47 16.39 5.66 2.69
CA ASP A 47 17.17 6.53 3.55
C ASP A 47 17.30 7.93 2.95
N GLU A 48 17.76 8.89 3.75
CA GLU A 48 18.18 10.20 3.26
C GLU A 48 19.27 10.81 4.14
N THR A 49 20.06 11.69 3.53
CA THR A 49 21.03 12.55 4.21
C THR A 49 20.58 14.01 4.11
N GLU A 50 21.40 14.95 4.57
CA GLU A 50 21.13 16.38 4.39
C GLU A 50 20.99 16.76 2.91
N THR A 51 21.73 16.10 2.02
CA THR A 51 21.86 16.49 0.61
C THR A 51 21.34 15.45 -0.39
N TYR A 52 21.15 14.18 0.03
CA TYR A 52 20.75 13.09 -0.86
C TYR A 52 19.54 12.30 -0.34
N ARG A 53 18.79 11.74 -1.27
CA ARG A 53 17.77 10.71 -1.09
C ARG A 53 18.32 9.37 -1.55
N VAL A 54 18.11 8.31 -0.78
CA VAL A 54 18.52 6.94 -1.13
C VAL A 54 17.27 6.12 -1.46
N TYR A 55 17.08 5.80 -2.74
CA TYR A 55 15.97 4.98 -3.21
C TYR A 55 16.39 3.51 -3.38
N LEU A 56 15.54 2.61 -2.92
CA LEU A 56 15.54 1.21 -3.26
C LEU A 56 14.74 1.01 -4.53
N VAL A 57 15.43 0.51 -5.55
CA VAL A 57 14.82 0.03 -6.78
C VAL A 57 14.91 -1.48 -6.78
N THR A 58 13.82 -2.13 -7.14
CA THR A 58 13.77 -3.56 -7.41
C THR A 58 13.12 -3.79 -8.76
N LYS A 59 13.18 -5.01 -9.30
CA LYS A 59 12.40 -5.38 -10.50
C LYS A 59 10.91 -5.13 -10.37
N TYR A 60 10.35 -5.14 -9.16
CA TYR A 60 8.94 -4.83 -8.96
C TYR A 60 8.64 -3.33 -9.00
N THR A 61 9.66 -2.49 -8.75
CA THR A 61 9.52 -1.04 -8.83
C THR A 61 9.10 -0.62 -10.24
N SER A 62 9.66 -1.22 -11.29
CA SER A 62 9.24 -0.94 -12.68
C SER A 62 7.81 -1.41 -13.00
N TRP A 63 7.23 -2.30 -12.20
CA TRP A 63 5.88 -2.83 -12.41
C TRP A 63 4.80 -1.88 -11.90
N VAL A 64 5.10 -1.14 -10.82
CA VAL A 64 4.16 -0.23 -10.16
C VAL A 64 4.53 1.24 -10.35
N MET A 65 5.78 1.54 -10.70
CA MET A 65 6.29 2.90 -10.83
C MET A 65 6.89 3.13 -12.22
N LYS A 66 6.63 4.32 -12.77
CA LYS A 66 7.33 4.79 -13.96
C LYS A 66 8.74 5.23 -13.56
N LEU A 67 9.74 4.49 -14.02
CA LEU A 67 11.15 4.84 -13.89
C LEU A 67 11.67 5.47 -15.19
N PRO A 68 12.67 6.37 -15.14
CA PRO A 68 13.35 6.84 -16.34
C PRO A 68 13.88 5.69 -17.19
N GLU A 69 13.72 5.76 -18.50
CA GLU A 69 14.10 4.66 -19.42
C GLU A 69 15.60 4.36 -19.37
N GLU A 70 16.43 5.38 -19.17
CA GLU A 70 17.87 5.23 -18.98
C GLU A 70 18.18 4.41 -17.73
N LEU A 71 17.54 4.73 -16.59
CA LEU A 71 17.68 3.95 -15.36
C LEU A 71 17.20 2.51 -15.57
N LYS A 72 16.08 2.29 -16.26
CA LYS A 72 15.59 0.93 -16.55
C LYS A 72 16.60 0.14 -17.36
N LYS A 73 17.17 0.72 -18.41
CA LYS A 73 18.19 0.08 -19.25
C LYS A 73 19.45 -0.24 -18.43
N GLU A 74 19.93 0.71 -17.64
CA GLU A 74 21.13 0.55 -16.81
C GLU A 74 20.96 -0.54 -15.74
N LEU A 75 19.76 -0.65 -15.17
CA LEU A 75 19.43 -1.65 -14.16
C LEU A 75 18.92 -2.98 -14.75
N ASN A 76 18.78 -3.07 -16.07
CA ASN A 76 18.14 -4.17 -16.78
C ASN A 76 16.74 -4.50 -16.22
N LEU A 77 15.95 -3.45 -15.94
CA LEU A 77 14.58 -3.56 -15.45
C LEU A 77 13.62 -3.65 -16.63
N GLU A 78 13.09 -4.84 -16.84
CA GLU A 78 12.07 -5.09 -17.83
C GLU A 78 10.67 -4.95 -17.21
N ASN A 79 9.68 -4.67 -18.07
CA ASN A 79 8.28 -4.80 -17.71
C ASN A 79 7.96 -6.27 -17.41
N PRO A 80 6.93 -6.55 -16.59
CA PRO A 80 6.56 -7.93 -16.31
C PRO A 80 6.27 -8.69 -17.60
N LYS A 81 6.87 -9.88 -17.74
CA LYS A 81 6.69 -10.75 -18.89
C LYS A 81 5.43 -11.60 -18.71
N HIS A 82 4.74 -11.87 -19.81
CA HIS A 82 3.64 -12.82 -19.89
C HIS A 82 4.05 -14.11 -20.62
N ILE A 83 5.29 -14.56 -20.38
CA ILE A 83 5.86 -15.73 -21.06
C ILE A 83 5.51 -17.07 -20.41
N ALA A 84 4.93 -17.05 -19.20
CA ALA A 84 4.40 -18.25 -18.58
C ALA A 84 3.23 -17.90 -17.67
N TYR A 85 2.29 -18.84 -17.53
CA TYR A 85 1.17 -18.72 -16.61
C TYR A 85 0.74 -20.08 -16.09
N ILE A 86 0.02 -20.05 -14.97
CA ILE A 86 -0.52 -21.24 -14.33
C ILE A 86 -2.02 -21.27 -14.59
N GLU A 87 -2.50 -22.41 -15.12
CA GLU A 87 -3.92 -22.69 -15.27
C GLU A 87 -4.24 -23.97 -14.49
N GLU A 88 -5.01 -23.81 -13.41
CA GLU A 88 -5.26 -24.86 -12.41
C GLU A 88 -3.96 -25.36 -11.77
N ASP A 89 -3.44 -26.49 -12.23
CA ASP A 89 -2.17 -27.09 -11.81
C ASP A 89 -1.16 -27.18 -12.96
N GLU A 90 -1.46 -26.64 -14.14
CA GLU A 90 -0.62 -26.74 -15.34
C GLU A 90 0.17 -25.46 -15.55
N LEU A 91 1.50 -25.58 -15.64
CA LEU A 91 2.39 -24.51 -16.08
C LEU A 91 2.42 -24.49 -17.61
N LYS A 92 2.02 -23.37 -18.20
CA LYS A 92 2.11 -23.16 -19.64
C LYS A 92 3.13 -22.05 -19.94
N VAL A 93 3.97 -22.27 -20.95
CA VAL A 93 5.08 -21.38 -21.32
C VAL A 93 5.00 -21.03 -22.80
N TYR A 94 5.09 -19.75 -23.13
CA TYR A 94 5.01 -19.20 -24.48
C TYR A 94 5.93 -17.99 -24.65
N PRO A 95 6.78 -17.93 -25.68
CA PRO A 95 7.13 -19.00 -26.60
C PRO A 95 7.79 -20.21 -25.91
N SER A 96 7.75 -21.39 -26.56
CA SER A 96 8.28 -22.65 -25.99
C SER A 96 9.79 -22.63 -25.75
N GLU A 97 10.53 -21.71 -26.37
CA GLU A 97 11.98 -21.51 -26.17
C GLU A 97 12.35 -21.16 -24.71
N TYR A 98 11.44 -20.54 -23.96
CA TYR A 98 11.66 -20.20 -22.55
C TYR A 98 11.49 -21.41 -21.62
N LEU A 99 10.96 -22.53 -22.14
CA LEU A 99 10.61 -23.67 -21.33
C LEU A 99 11.83 -24.30 -20.61
N PRO A 100 12.97 -24.58 -21.27
CA PRO A 100 14.13 -25.18 -20.60
C PRO A 100 14.65 -24.29 -19.46
N ILE A 101 14.71 -22.97 -19.68
CA ILE A 101 15.16 -21.98 -18.69
C ILE A 101 14.26 -21.98 -17.46
N LEU A 102 12.93 -22.00 -17.67
CA LEU A 102 11.98 -22.02 -16.56
C LEU A 102 11.93 -23.36 -15.85
N LEU A 103 12.06 -24.48 -16.57
CA LEU A 103 12.12 -25.81 -15.96
C LEU A 103 13.33 -25.95 -15.04
N GLU A 104 14.49 -25.40 -15.40
CA GLU A 104 15.67 -25.45 -14.53
C GLU A 104 15.39 -24.82 -13.16
N LYS A 105 14.68 -23.70 -13.15
CA LYS A 105 14.31 -22.94 -11.94
C LYS A 105 13.17 -23.60 -11.16
N LEU A 106 12.22 -24.22 -11.87
CA LEU A 106 11.00 -24.79 -11.31
C LEU A 106 11.07 -26.31 -11.07
N LYS A 107 12.17 -26.99 -11.42
CA LYS A 107 12.32 -28.46 -11.37
C LYS A 107 11.93 -29.11 -10.04
N LYS A 108 12.08 -28.38 -8.93
CA LYS A 108 11.70 -28.87 -7.59
C LYS A 108 10.19 -28.86 -7.32
N PHE A 109 9.43 -28.14 -8.14
CA PHE A 109 8.00 -27.86 -7.94
C PHE A 109 7.12 -28.47 -9.02
N VAL A 110 7.69 -28.86 -10.16
CA VAL A 110 6.95 -29.41 -11.31
C VAL A 110 7.21 -30.89 -11.54
N TYR A 111 6.34 -31.52 -12.31
CA TYR A 111 6.49 -32.87 -12.85
C TYR A 111 5.81 -32.94 -14.23
N ILE A 112 6.21 -33.89 -15.06
CA ILE A 112 5.60 -34.08 -16.38
C ILE A 112 4.57 -35.20 -16.27
N LYS A 113 3.36 -34.94 -16.77
CA LYS A 113 2.28 -35.93 -16.88
C LYS A 113 1.51 -35.67 -18.18
N ASP A 114 1.37 -36.69 -19.02
CA ASP A 114 0.63 -36.62 -20.29
C ASP A 114 1.14 -35.49 -21.22
N GLY A 115 2.46 -35.29 -21.27
CA GLY A 115 3.09 -34.22 -22.06
C GLY A 115 2.87 -32.80 -21.49
N LYS A 116 2.18 -32.67 -20.36
CA LYS A 116 1.91 -31.40 -19.68
C LYS A 116 2.81 -31.24 -18.46
N ILE A 117 3.20 -29.99 -18.19
CA ILE A 117 3.99 -29.65 -17.02
C ILE A 117 3.03 -29.32 -15.89
N LYS A 118 2.91 -30.24 -14.96
CA LYS A 118 2.06 -30.09 -13.78
C LYS A 118 2.87 -29.58 -12.60
N ILE A 119 2.26 -28.75 -11.78
CA ILE A 119 2.83 -28.21 -10.55
C ILE A 119 2.34 -29.08 -9.40
N ARG A 120 3.25 -29.50 -8.54
CA ARG A 120 2.90 -30.25 -7.33
C ARG A 120 2.02 -29.39 -6.44
N LYS A 121 0.90 -29.94 -5.96
CA LYS A 121 -0.13 -29.19 -5.22
C LYS A 121 0.42 -28.49 -3.97
N ASP A 122 1.34 -29.13 -3.25
CA ASP A 122 2.04 -28.62 -2.08
C ASP A 122 3.11 -27.57 -2.41
N ARG A 123 3.53 -27.47 -3.68
CA ARG A 123 4.58 -26.56 -4.17
C ARG A 123 4.05 -25.45 -5.08
N MET A 124 2.74 -25.35 -5.25
CA MET A 124 2.09 -24.36 -6.11
C MET A 124 2.57 -22.94 -5.81
N TRP A 125 2.58 -22.58 -4.53
CA TRP A 125 3.04 -21.27 -4.08
C TRP A 125 4.51 -21.00 -4.38
N ASP A 126 5.38 -22.00 -4.18
CA ASP A 126 6.80 -21.84 -4.50
C ASP A 126 7.02 -21.58 -6.00
N ALA A 127 6.25 -22.26 -6.86
CA ALA A 127 6.29 -22.05 -8.30
C ALA A 127 5.83 -20.63 -8.69
N ILE A 128 4.70 -20.17 -8.15
CA ILE A 128 4.16 -18.82 -8.37
C ILE A 128 5.16 -17.75 -7.93
N VAL A 129 5.69 -17.87 -6.72
CA VAL A 129 6.67 -16.92 -6.18
C VAL A 129 7.94 -16.92 -7.03
N THR A 130 8.37 -18.08 -7.51
CA THR A 130 9.53 -18.19 -8.39
C THR A 130 9.26 -17.48 -9.72
N LEU A 131 8.10 -17.69 -10.36
CA LEU A 131 7.73 -16.96 -11.58
C LEU A 131 7.73 -15.44 -11.38
N VAL A 132 7.13 -14.96 -10.28
CA VAL A 132 7.12 -13.52 -9.96
C VAL A 132 8.54 -12.99 -9.73
N ARG A 133 9.39 -13.76 -9.05
CA ARG A 133 10.82 -13.44 -8.91
C ARG A 133 11.53 -13.46 -10.26
N GLU A 134 11.11 -14.25 -11.22
CA GLU A 134 11.67 -14.23 -12.57
C GLU A 134 11.13 -13.11 -13.46
N GLY A 135 10.35 -12.20 -12.87
CA GLY A 135 9.77 -11.11 -13.62
C GLY A 135 8.53 -11.52 -14.43
N ILE A 136 7.93 -12.67 -14.12
CA ILE A 136 6.83 -13.26 -14.88
C ILE A 136 5.55 -13.18 -14.06
N LEU A 137 4.49 -12.66 -14.68
CA LEU A 137 3.16 -12.65 -14.07
C LEU A 137 2.52 -14.03 -14.26
N PRO A 138 2.28 -14.80 -13.18
CA PRO A 138 1.94 -16.22 -13.25
C PRO A 138 0.47 -16.47 -13.65
N TYR A 139 -0.22 -15.47 -14.19
CA TYR A 139 -1.61 -15.52 -14.60
C TYR A 139 -1.74 -15.10 -16.05
N LYS A 140 -2.64 -15.77 -16.77
CA LYS A 140 -3.07 -15.34 -18.09
C LYS A 140 -4.01 -14.16 -17.91
N PRO A 141 -3.77 -13.00 -18.54
CA PRO A 141 -4.78 -11.96 -18.69
C PRO A 141 -6.08 -12.59 -19.23
N LYS A 142 -7.16 -12.50 -18.46
CA LYS A 142 -8.49 -12.95 -18.88
C LYS A 142 -9.39 -11.72 -18.84
N PRO A 143 -9.69 -11.10 -19.99
CA PRO A 143 -10.64 -10.00 -20.04
C PRO A 143 -11.96 -10.36 -19.35
N VAL A 144 -12.59 -9.35 -18.79
CA VAL A 144 -13.93 -9.50 -18.22
C VAL A 144 -14.88 -9.87 -19.34
N ASP A 145 -15.70 -10.89 -19.10
CA ASP A 145 -16.66 -11.44 -20.03
C ASP A 145 -17.89 -10.53 -20.01
N GLU A 146 -18.37 -10.12 -21.18
CA GLU A 146 -19.50 -9.18 -21.28
C GLU A 146 -20.74 -9.72 -20.58
N LYS A 147 -20.94 -11.04 -20.57
CA LYS A 147 -22.08 -11.67 -19.88
C LYS A 147 -22.03 -11.56 -18.35
N ASP A 148 -20.85 -11.28 -17.80
CA ASP A 148 -20.68 -11.07 -16.36
C ASP A 148 -20.81 -9.60 -15.98
N LEU A 149 -20.97 -8.70 -16.96
CA LEU A 149 -21.18 -7.28 -16.73
C LEU A 149 -22.66 -6.97 -16.53
N LEU A 150 -22.94 -6.22 -15.47
CA LEU A 150 -24.26 -5.65 -15.18
C LEU A 150 -24.30 -4.19 -15.63
N GLU A 151 -25.47 -3.77 -16.13
CA GLU A 151 -25.84 -2.37 -16.26
C GLU A 151 -26.32 -1.78 -14.91
N ARG A 152 -25.56 -2.05 -13.84
CA ARG A 152 -25.82 -1.54 -12.50
C ARG A 152 -24.65 -0.69 -12.02
N TYR A 153 -24.90 0.58 -11.81
CA TYR A 153 -23.91 1.54 -11.33
C TYR A 153 -24.08 1.79 -9.82
N PRO A 154 -22.99 2.05 -9.08
CA PRO A 154 -23.11 2.50 -7.71
C PRO A 154 -23.70 3.93 -7.65
N LYS A 155 -23.97 4.42 -6.44
CA LYS A 155 -24.51 5.78 -6.16
C LYS A 155 -23.48 6.91 -6.36
N PHE A 156 -22.40 6.66 -7.08
CA PHE A 156 -21.30 7.60 -7.31
C PHE A 156 -20.61 7.34 -8.66
N GLU A 157 -19.81 8.32 -9.11
CA GLU A 157 -18.95 8.16 -10.28
C GLU A 157 -17.46 8.02 -9.92
N LEU A 158 -16.72 7.26 -10.73
CA LEU A 158 -15.27 7.18 -10.62
C LEU A 158 -14.61 8.45 -11.13
N ARG A 159 -13.61 8.92 -10.36
CA ARG A 159 -12.69 9.98 -10.77
C ARG A 159 -11.83 9.55 -11.96
N PRO A 160 -11.28 10.48 -12.76
CA PRO A 160 -10.49 10.14 -13.95
C PRO A 160 -9.35 9.14 -13.67
N TYR A 161 -8.57 9.33 -12.60
CA TYR A 161 -7.51 8.38 -12.25
C TYR A 161 -8.02 7.00 -11.83
N GLN A 162 -9.23 6.91 -11.24
CA GLN A 162 -9.83 5.65 -10.80
C GLN A 162 -10.40 4.85 -11.98
N ARG A 163 -10.84 5.53 -13.06
CA ARG A 163 -11.33 4.87 -14.29
C ARG A 163 -10.28 3.97 -14.93
N ARG A 164 -8.99 4.31 -14.79
CA ARG A 164 -7.89 3.46 -15.27
C ARG A 164 -7.82 2.11 -14.56
N ALA A 165 -8.18 2.04 -13.28
CA ALA A 165 -8.29 0.75 -12.58
C ALA A 165 -9.47 -0.06 -13.12
N TRP A 166 -10.59 0.59 -13.46
CA TRP A 166 -11.72 -0.08 -14.11
C TRP A 166 -11.35 -0.62 -15.50
N GLU A 167 -10.69 0.18 -16.34
CA GLU A 167 -10.22 -0.25 -17.68
C GLU A 167 -9.22 -1.40 -17.60
N ALA A 168 -8.26 -1.32 -16.65
CA ALA A 168 -7.34 -2.41 -16.39
C ALA A 168 -8.09 -3.67 -15.91
N PHE A 169 -9.09 -3.52 -15.04
CA PHE A 169 -9.91 -4.63 -14.59
C PHE A 169 -10.62 -5.30 -15.77
N LEU A 170 -11.27 -4.54 -16.64
CA LEU A 170 -11.91 -5.06 -17.85
C LEU A 170 -10.93 -5.83 -18.75
N LYS A 171 -9.71 -5.33 -18.91
CA LYS A 171 -8.70 -5.96 -19.77
C LYS A 171 -8.09 -7.23 -19.18
N PHE A 172 -7.82 -7.23 -17.87
CA PHE A 172 -6.99 -8.27 -17.24
C PHE A 172 -7.79 -9.24 -16.36
N GLY A 173 -8.97 -8.84 -15.88
CA GLY A 173 -9.83 -9.59 -14.96
C GLY A 173 -9.28 -9.75 -13.54
N ARG A 174 -7.96 -9.58 -13.36
CA ARG A 174 -7.25 -9.63 -12.08
C ARG A 174 -6.34 -8.44 -11.96
N ILE A 175 -6.56 -7.57 -10.98
CA ILE A 175 -5.76 -6.35 -10.77
C ILE A 175 -5.40 -6.11 -9.30
N GLY A 176 -4.22 -5.52 -9.09
CA GLY A 176 -3.83 -4.97 -7.80
C GLY A 176 -3.93 -3.46 -7.81
N VAL A 177 -4.78 -2.88 -6.99
CA VAL A 177 -4.93 -1.43 -6.82
C VAL A 177 -4.08 -0.99 -5.63
N PHE A 178 -3.04 -0.22 -5.93
CA PHE A 178 -2.05 0.24 -4.98
C PHE A 178 -2.17 1.73 -4.63
N TYR A 179 -3.37 2.29 -4.60
CA TYR A 179 -3.55 3.72 -4.28
C TYR A 179 -3.23 4.04 -2.81
N PRO A 180 -2.78 5.27 -2.50
CA PRO A 180 -2.61 5.67 -1.11
C PRO A 180 -3.90 5.57 -0.30
N PRO A 181 -3.78 5.50 1.05
CA PRO A 181 -4.94 5.71 1.92
C PRO A 181 -5.66 7.03 1.55
N GLY A 182 -7.00 7.03 1.62
CA GLY A 182 -7.81 8.19 1.25
C GLY A 182 -8.06 8.41 -0.25
N ALA A 183 -7.26 7.82 -1.15
CA ALA A 183 -7.46 7.96 -2.61
C ALA A 183 -8.59 7.08 -3.19
N GLY A 184 -9.45 6.51 -2.34
CA GLY A 184 -10.65 5.81 -2.77
C GLY A 184 -10.43 4.42 -3.38
N LYS A 185 -9.53 3.61 -2.80
CA LYS A 185 -9.39 2.18 -3.15
C LYS A 185 -10.72 1.45 -3.07
N THR A 186 -11.46 1.66 -1.98
CA THR A 186 -12.79 1.08 -1.75
C THR A 186 -13.80 1.49 -2.82
N TYR A 187 -13.76 2.74 -3.30
CA TYR A 187 -14.66 3.22 -4.37
C TYR A 187 -14.44 2.46 -5.70
N VAL A 188 -13.18 2.20 -6.07
CA VAL A 188 -12.87 1.37 -7.25
C VAL A 188 -13.49 -0.03 -7.11
N SER A 189 -13.32 -0.65 -5.94
CA SER A 189 -13.89 -1.96 -5.68
C SER A 189 -15.40 -1.99 -5.66
N LEU A 190 -16.06 -1.02 -5.01
CA LEU A 190 -17.52 -0.92 -4.99
C LEU A 190 -18.10 -0.70 -6.39
N TYR A 191 -17.41 0.07 -7.23
CA TYR A 191 -17.76 0.23 -8.63
C TYR A 191 -17.69 -1.11 -9.38
N ILE A 192 -16.56 -1.81 -9.28
CA ILE A 192 -16.40 -3.12 -9.92
C ILE A 192 -17.43 -4.13 -9.39
N MET A 193 -17.66 -4.18 -8.07
CA MET A 193 -18.66 -5.06 -7.46
C MET A 193 -20.06 -4.79 -8.00
N SER A 194 -20.44 -3.52 -8.13
CA SER A 194 -21.77 -3.14 -8.65
C SER A 194 -21.97 -3.60 -10.09
N ARG A 195 -20.87 -3.59 -10.88
CA ARG A 195 -20.83 -3.94 -12.30
C ARG A 195 -20.65 -5.43 -12.59
N ILE A 196 -20.33 -6.27 -11.61
CA ILE A 196 -20.06 -7.71 -11.84
C ILE A 196 -21.17 -8.60 -11.29
N ALA A 197 -21.70 -9.47 -12.15
CA ALA A 197 -22.73 -10.45 -11.82
C ALA A 197 -22.20 -11.60 -10.96
N GLY A 198 -23.12 -12.30 -10.29
CA GLY A 198 -22.82 -13.54 -9.56
C GLY A 198 -22.16 -13.33 -8.19
N PRO A 199 -21.72 -14.42 -7.54
CA PRO A 199 -21.30 -14.44 -6.14
C PRO A 199 -19.97 -13.71 -5.92
N LYS A 200 -19.93 -12.84 -4.91
CA LYS A 200 -18.77 -12.01 -4.58
C LYS A 200 -18.22 -12.35 -3.19
N LEU A 201 -16.89 -12.42 -3.04
CA LEU A 201 -16.22 -12.57 -1.75
C LEU A 201 -15.32 -11.38 -1.47
N ILE A 202 -15.52 -10.71 -0.34
CA ILE A 202 -14.62 -9.70 0.20
C ILE A 202 -13.91 -10.28 1.42
N THR A 203 -12.59 -10.23 1.39
CA THR A 203 -11.72 -10.72 2.46
C THR A 203 -10.89 -9.58 3.05
N VAL A 204 -10.92 -9.49 4.38
CA VAL A 204 -10.30 -8.40 5.14
C VAL A 204 -9.47 -8.95 6.32
N PRO A 205 -8.51 -8.20 6.87
CA PRO A 205 -7.71 -8.67 8.01
C PRO A 205 -8.46 -8.69 9.35
N SER A 206 -9.44 -7.79 9.55
CA SER A 206 -10.07 -7.59 10.86
C SER A 206 -11.60 -7.56 10.77
N ARG A 207 -12.28 -7.73 11.92
CA ARG A 207 -13.76 -7.62 11.99
C ARG A 207 -14.24 -6.18 11.80
N THR A 208 -13.49 -5.19 12.27
CA THR A 208 -13.81 -3.77 12.09
C THR A 208 -13.92 -3.40 10.61
N LEU A 209 -13.06 -3.97 9.75
CA LEU A 209 -13.18 -3.78 8.30
C LEU A 209 -14.42 -4.45 7.70
N ILE A 210 -14.94 -5.52 8.31
CA ILE A 210 -16.19 -6.13 7.83
C ILE A 210 -17.34 -5.14 7.98
N GLU A 211 -17.45 -4.52 9.16
CA GLU A 211 -18.48 -3.52 9.47
C GLU A 211 -18.34 -2.31 8.54
N HIS A 212 -17.10 -1.83 8.34
CA HIS A 212 -16.83 -0.72 7.41
C HIS A 212 -17.27 -1.02 5.97
N TRP A 213 -16.92 -2.20 5.45
CA TRP A 213 -17.34 -2.60 4.12
C TRP A 213 -18.86 -2.74 3.99
N LYS A 214 -19.55 -3.27 5.00
CA LYS A 214 -21.02 -3.36 5.00
C LYS A 214 -21.65 -1.97 4.92
N SER A 215 -21.25 -1.07 5.81
CA SER A 215 -21.73 0.31 5.81
C SER A 215 -21.53 0.98 4.45
N LYS A 216 -20.34 0.84 3.85
CA LYS A 216 -20.05 1.43 2.54
C LYS A 216 -20.86 0.82 1.39
N ILE A 217 -21.14 -0.49 1.43
CA ILE A 217 -21.99 -1.15 0.44
C ILE A 217 -23.42 -0.61 0.52
N GLU A 218 -23.98 -0.52 1.72
CA GLU A 218 -25.32 0.01 1.97
C GLU A 218 -25.43 1.48 1.56
N GLU A 219 -24.46 2.29 1.96
CA GLU A 219 -24.39 3.72 1.67
C GLU A 219 -24.27 3.99 0.16
N LEU A 220 -23.33 3.32 -0.51
CA LEU A 220 -22.83 3.73 -1.83
C LEU A 220 -23.27 2.83 -2.99
N THR A 221 -24.00 1.75 -2.74
CA THR A 221 -24.43 0.83 -3.80
C THR A 221 -25.91 0.45 -3.67
N TYR A 222 -26.41 -0.28 -4.67
CA TYR A 222 -27.74 -0.88 -4.69
C TYR A 222 -27.66 -2.42 -4.58
N MET A 223 -26.58 -2.95 -4.00
CA MET A 223 -26.44 -4.39 -3.77
C MET A 223 -27.22 -4.81 -2.53
N GLU A 224 -27.87 -5.97 -2.61
CA GLU A 224 -28.63 -6.54 -1.51
C GLU A 224 -27.82 -7.56 -0.70
N GLU A 225 -28.23 -7.78 0.56
CA GLU A 225 -27.68 -8.84 1.37
C GLU A 225 -27.89 -10.20 0.68
N GLY A 226 -26.81 -10.94 0.45
CA GLY A 226 -26.81 -12.22 -0.26
C GLY A 226 -26.06 -12.22 -1.59
N GLU A 227 -25.88 -11.06 -2.22
CA GLU A 227 -25.05 -10.93 -3.43
C GLU A 227 -23.54 -11.03 -3.14
N TYR A 228 -23.16 -10.79 -1.89
CA TYR A 228 -21.78 -10.74 -1.44
C TYR A 228 -21.59 -11.43 -0.08
N ILE A 229 -20.36 -11.88 0.15
CA ILE A 229 -19.91 -12.41 1.44
C ILE A 229 -18.72 -11.57 1.89
N ILE A 230 -18.77 -11.04 3.12
CA ILE A 230 -17.65 -10.33 3.74
C ILE A 230 -17.14 -11.14 4.92
N CYS A 231 -15.84 -11.43 4.94
CA CYS A 231 -15.26 -12.19 6.04
C CYS A 231 -13.78 -11.90 6.26
N THR A 232 -13.25 -12.32 7.41
CA THR A 232 -11.81 -12.26 7.63
C THR A 232 -11.07 -13.28 6.77
N TYR A 233 -9.79 -13.05 6.49
CA TYR A 233 -8.94 -14.01 5.78
C TYR A 233 -8.99 -15.42 6.39
N HIS A 234 -8.91 -15.54 7.71
CA HIS A 234 -9.01 -16.85 8.39
C HIS A 234 -10.36 -17.54 8.15
N LYS A 235 -11.47 -16.78 8.11
CA LYS A 235 -12.79 -17.35 7.85
C LYS A 235 -12.93 -17.75 6.38
N ALA A 236 -12.33 -17.00 5.45
CA ALA A 236 -12.25 -17.38 4.04
C ALA A 236 -11.58 -18.73 3.85
N LEU A 237 -10.40 -18.90 4.47
CA LEU A 237 -9.64 -20.15 4.43
C LEU A 237 -10.42 -21.33 5.00
N LYS A 238 -11.16 -21.12 6.10
CA LYS A 238 -11.90 -22.20 6.76
C LYS A 238 -13.21 -22.59 6.06
N LYS A 239 -13.94 -21.63 5.47
CA LYS A 239 -15.33 -21.84 5.01
C LYS A 239 -15.56 -21.71 3.50
N TYR A 240 -14.69 -21.01 2.79
CA TYR A 240 -15.00 -20.56 1.41
C TYR A 240 -14.03 -21.06 0.35
N MET A 241 -12.96 -21.76 0.72
CA MET A 241 -11.97 -22.32 -0.23
C MET A 241 -12.56 -23.32 -1.24
N GLN A 242 -13.66 -24.01 -0.89
CA GLN A 242 -14.34 -24.97 -1.78
C GLN A 242 -15.45 -24.33 -2.61
N LYS A 243 -15.80 -23.06 -2.35
CA LYS A 243 -16.82 -22.34 -3.11
C LYS A 243 -16.18 -21.62 -4.30
N SER A 244 -16.99 -21.40 -5.35
CA SER A 244 -16.61 -20.62 -6.51
C SER A 244 -17.25 -19.24 -6.44
N PHE A 245 -16.47 -18.22 -6.77
CA PHE A 245 -16.90 -16.82 -6.82
C PHE A 245 -16.69 -16.24 -8.22
N THR A 246 -17.54 -15.31 -8.63
CA THR A 246 -17.24 -14.52 -9.84
C THR A 246 -16.15 -13.50 -9.54
N LEU A 247 -16.22 -12.83 -8.38
CA LEU A 247 -15.27 -11.80 -7.96
C LEU A 247 -14.77 -12.05 -6.54
N ALA A 248 -13.45 -12.04 -6.37
CA ALA A 248 -12.80 -12.02 -5.05
C ALA A 248 -12.07 -10.70 -4.81
N ILE A 249 -12.25 -10.11 -3.64
CA ILE A 249 -11.59 -8.89 -3.21
C ILE A 249 -10.76 -9.20 -1.97
N TYR A 250 -9.51 -8.78 -1.99
CA TYR A 250 -8.57 -8.92 -0.89
C TYR A 250 -8.14 -7.52 -0.47
N ASP A 251 -8.51 -7.10 0.73
CA ASP A 251 -8.27 -5.74 1.22
C ASP A 251 -7.15 -5.67 2.26
N GLU A 252 -6.34 -4.62 2.22
CA GLU A 252 -5.18 -4.46 3.11
C GLU A 252 -4.18 -5.64 3.02
N CYS A 253 -3.90 -6.11 1.79
CA CYS A 253 -3.13 -7.33 1.54
C CYS A 253 -1.69 -7.32 2.05
N HIS A 254 -1.13 -6.16 2.35
CA HIS A 254 0.21 -6.06 2.95
C HIS A 254 0.24 -6.61 4.39
N HIS A 255 -0.90 -6.87 5.03
CA HIS A 255 -1.00 -7.56 6.31
C HIS A 255 -1.02 -9.09 6.18
N ILE A 256 -1.24 -9.65 4.99
CA ILE A 256 -1.39 -11.09 4.82
C ILE A 256 -0.03 -11.79 5.09
N PRO A 257 -0.01 -12.82 5.97
CA PRO A 257 1.14 -13.71 6.15
C PRO A 257 1.41 -14.60 4.92
N ALA A 258 2.65 -15.07 4.77
CA ALA A 258 3.09 -15.83 3.59
C ALA A 258 2.31 -17.14 3.35
N ASP A 259 2.05 -17.87 4.43
CA ASP A 259 1.26 -19.11 4.48
C ASP A 259 -0.21 -18.86 4.09
N MET A 260 -0.79 -17.74 4.57
CA MET A 260 -2.13 -17.34 4.18
C MET A 260 -2.22 -16.89 2.73
N PHE A 261 -1.19 -16.19 2.22
CA PHE A 261 -1.08 -15.82 0.80
C PHE A 261 -1.14 -17.05 -0.11
N SER A 262 -0.32 -18.07 0.21
CA SER A 262 -0.29 -19.35 -0.50
C SER A 262 -1.68 -19.97 -0.60
N ALA A 263 -2.39 -20.04 0.53
CA ALA A 263 -3.71 -20.64 0.57
C ALA A 263 -4.76 -19.79 -0.17
N LEU A 264 -4.82 -18.48 0.07
CA LEU A 264 -5.80 -17.58 -0.56
C LEU A 264 -5.63 -17.48 -2.08
N PHE A 265 -4.42 -17.61 -2.61
CA PHE A 265 -4.20 -17.65 -4.06
C PHE A 265 -5.01 -18.77 -4.75
N THR A 266 -5.22 -19.89 -4.05
CA THR A 266 -5.97 -21.04 -4.58
C THR A 266 -7.49 -20.87 -4.51
N LEU A 267 -8.00 -19.75 -4.00
CA LEU A 267 -9.43 -19.45 -3.99
C LEU A 267 -9.97 -19.42 -5.42
N LYS A 268 -11.06 -20.15 -5.67
CA LYS A 268 -11.72 -20.22 -6.97
C LYS A 268 -12.51 -18.95 -7.24
N ALA A 269 -11.90 -18.00 -7.93
CA ALA A 269 -12.55 -16.78 -8.40
C ALA A 269 -12.24 -16.49 -9.88
N LYS A 270 -13.26 -16.16 -10.68
CA LYS A 270 -13.08 -15.80 -12.10
C LYS A 270 -12.26 -14.50 -12.23
N TYR A 271 -12.59 -13.52 -11.40
CA TYR A 271 -11.94 -12.22 -11.32
C TYR A 271 -11.45 -11.93 -9.91
N SER A 272 -10.44 -11.08 -9.79
CA SER A 272 -9.96 -10.67 -8.47
C SER A 272 -9.43 -9.23 -8.41
N ILE A 273 -9.63 -8.60 -7.25
CA ILE A 273 -9.05 -7.30 -6.94
C ILE A 273 -8.24 -7.44 -5.66
N MET A 274 -7.01 -6.97 -5.67
CA MET A 274 -6.19 -6.82 -4.48
C MET A 274 -6.03 -5.35 -4.15
N LEU A 275 -6.24 -4.94 -2.90
CA LEU A 275 -6.08 -3.56 -2.44
C LEU A 275 -4.92 -3.45 -1.46
N SER A 276 -4.02 -2.48 -1.66
CA SER A 276 -2.96 -2.19 -0.69
C SER A 276 -2.50 -0.74 -0.75
N GLY A 277 -2.41 -0.06 0.40
CA GLY A 277 -1.89 1.32 0.48
C GLY A 277 -0.37 1.43 0.48
N SER A 278 0.34 0.30 0.65
CA SER A 278 1.79 0.21 0.71
C SER A 278 2.24 -1.14 0.15
N PRO A 279 2.80 -1.20 -1.07
CA PRO A 279 3.31 -2.45 -1.63
C PRO A 279 4.63 -2.87 -0.96
N MET A 280 5.27 -1.94 -0.24
CA MET A 280 6.52 -2.19 0.45
C MET A 280 6.30 -2.99 1.73
N ARG A 281 7.05 -4.08 1.86
CA ARG A 281 7.12 -4.95 3.03
C ARG A 281 8.53 -4.91 3.60
N GLU A 282 8.64 -4.63 4.90
CA GLU A 282 9.94 -4.59 5.60
C GLU A 282 10.65 -5.96 5.61
N ASP A 283 9.91 -7.06 5.48
CA ASP A 283 10.44 -8.42 5.43
C ASP A 283 11.06 -8.81 4.06
N GLY A 284 11.01 -7.91 3.08
CA GLY A 284 11.57 -8.16 1.75
C GLY A 284 10.72 -9.08 0.86
N ARG A 285 9.54 -9.54 1.29
CA ARG A 285 8.71 -10.55 0.59
C ARG A 285 7.67 -9.95 -0.35
N HIS A 286 7.99 -8.82 -0.96
CA HIS A 286 7.17 -8.05 -1.90
C HIS A 286 6.57 -8.88 -3.04
N ALA A 287 7.32 -9.89 -3.52
CA ALA A 287 6.88 -10.81 -4.57
C ALA A 287 5.51 -11.45 -4.26
N TYR A 288 5.15 -11.62 -2.98
CA TYR A 288 3.90 -12.24 -2.58
C TYR A 288 2.68 -11.39 -2.90
N LEU A 289 2.83 -10.06 -2.82
CA LEU A 289 1.76 -9.14 -3.21
C LEU A 289 1.47 -9.27 -4.70
N PHE A 290 2.52 -9.26 -5.53
CA PHE A 290 2.35 -9.36 -6.98
C PHE A 290 1.87 -10.74 -7.45
N ALA A 291 2.19 -11.79 -6.70
CA ALA A 291 1.65 -13.13 -6.92
C ALA A 291 0.12 -13.15 -6.84
N LEU A 292 -0.47 -12.48 -5.84
CA LEU A 292 -1.92 -12.47 -5.62
C LEU A 292 -2.63 -11.34 -6.38
N ALA A 293 -1.95 -10.21 -6.59
CA ALA A 293 -2.53 -8.98 -7.12
C ALA A 293 -3.18 -9.11 -8.49
N GLY A 294 -2.56 -9.84 -9.43
CA GLY A 294 -2.89 -9.58 -10.83
C GLY A 294 -2.15 -8.34 -11.33
N PHE A 295 -2.69 -7.68 -12.36
CA PHE A 295 -2.01 -6.58 -13.04
C PHE A 295 -1.92 -5.36 -12.10
N PRO A 296 -0.72 -4.83 -11.80
CA PRO A 296 -0.57 -3.73 -10.88
C PRO A 296 -1.12 -2.41 -11.46
N VAL A 297 -1.88 -1.68 -10.65
CA VAL A 297 -2.46 -0.37 -10.96
C VAL A 297 -2.22 0.58 -9.79
N GLY A 298 -1.73 1.78 -10.09
CA GLY A 298 -1.46 2.82 -9.09
C GLY A 298 -0.07 2.72 -8.47
N LEU A 299 0.46 3.89 -8.10
CA LEU A 299 1.80 4.21 -7.54
C LEU A 299 2.85 4.79 -8.48
N GLY A 300 2.57 4.98 -9.76
CA GLY A 300 3.48 5.80 -10.57
C GLY A 300 3.56 7.22 -10.01
N ALA A 301 4.76 7.82 -10.15
CA ALA A 301 4.99 9.21 -9.78
C ALA A 301 3.98 10.14 -10.47
N TRP A 302 3.60 9.82 -11.71
CA TRP A 302 2.58 10.53 -12.46
C TRP A 302 1.19 10.43 -11.81
N GLU A 303 0.72 9.25 -11.41
CA GLU A 303 -0.56 9.11 -10.70
C GLU A 303 -0.62 9.95 -9.44
N TRP A 304 0.45 9.95 -8.64
CA TRP A 304 0.55 10.78 -7.45
C TRP A 304 0.51 12.27 -7.76
N GLU A 305 1.25 12.69 -8.78
CA GLU A 305 1.24 14.07 -9.24
C GLU A 305 -0.14 14.48 -9.75
N GLN A 306 -0.85 13.59 -10.45
CA GLN A 306 -2.23 13.83 -10.87
C GLN A 306 -3.18 13.94 -9.68
N LEU A 307 -3.08 13.06 -8.68
CA LEU A 307 -3.89 13.16 -7.45
C LEU A 307 -3.67 14.51 -6.75
N LEU A 308 -2.45 15.04 -6.77
CA LEU A 308 -2.12 16.36 -6.22
C LEU A 308 -2.64 17.50 -7.10
N LYS A 309 -2.44 17.44 -8.43
CA LYS A 309 -2.88 18.45 -9.41
C LYS A 309 -4.40 18.57 -9.46
N GLU A 310 -5.11 17.45 -9.43
CA GLU A 310 -6.58 17.39 -9.41
C GLU A 310 -7.17 17.77 -8.04
N GLY A 311 -6.34 18.06 -7.03
CA GLY A 311 -6.79 18.41 -5.68
C GLY A 311 -7.46 17.25 -4.93
N VAL A 312 -7.35 16.03 -5.45
CA VAL A 312 -7.88 14.80 -4.86
C VAL A 312 -7.23 14.51 -3.50
N ILE A 313 -5.94 14.81 -3.39
CA ILE A 313 -5.20 14.79 -2.13
C ILE A 313 -4.51 16.14 -1.93
N LYS A 314 -4.53 16.67 -0.71
CA LYS A 314 -3.66 17.76 -0.28
C LYS A 314 -2.56 17.19 0.60
N LYS A 315 -1.32 17.64 0.40
CA LYS A 315 -0.21 17.23 1.27
C LYS A 315 -0.47 17.78 2.68
N PRO A 316 -0.40 16.93 3.72
CA PRO A 316 -0.49 17.41 5.09
C PRO A 316 0.76 18.19 5.46
N ARG A 317 0.61 19.10 6.41
CA ARG A 317 1.74 19.75 7.07
C ARG A 317 2.28 18.80 8.13
N VAL A 318 3.53 18.36 8.00
CA VAL A 318 4.15 17.52 9.03
C VAL A 318 5.12 18.35 9.85
N VAL A 319 4.97 18.30 11.17
CA VAL A 319 5.84 18.96 12.13
C VAL A 319 6.37 17.94 13.11
N VAL A 320 7.68 17.81 13.19
CA VAL A 320 8.37 16.95 14.14
C VAL A 320 8.94 17.82 15.25
N PHE A 321 8.56 17.53 16.48
CA PHE A 321 9.16 18.14 17.67
C PHE A 321 10.10 17.14 18.32
N VAL A 322 11.36 17.52 18.46
CA VAL A 322 12.37 16.77 19.22
C VAL A 322 12.50 17.43 20.58
N VAL A 323 12.18 16.69 21.64
CA VAL A 323 12.08 17.20 23.01
C VAL A 323 13.07 16.45 23.94
N PRO A 324 13.48 17.05 25.08
CA PRO A 324 14.51 16.45 25.92
C PRO A 324 14.01 15.25 26.75
N SER A 325 12.72 15.17 27.07
CA SER A 325 12.18 14.14 27.96
C SER A 325 10.75 13.71 27.62
N LEU A 326 10.32 12.60 28.22
CA LEU A 326 8.95 12.08 28.08
C LEU A 326 7.91 13.01 28.72
N GLU A 327 8.24 13.67 29.83
CA GLU A 327 7.35 14.65 30.47
C GLU A 327 7.06 15.79 29.50
N ARG A 328 8.11 16.35 28.87
CA ARG A 328 7.95 17.43 27.90
C ARG A 328 7.17 16.97 26.66
N LYS A 329 7.35 15.71 26.26
CA LYS A 329 6.60 15.08 25.18
C LYS A 329 5.09 15.09 25.45
N ILE A 330 4.71 14.69 26.67
CA ILE A 330 3.32 14.62 27.14
C ILE A 330 2.72 16.02 27.26
N GLU A 331 3.43 16.97 27.87
CA GLU A 331 3.00 18.37 27.99
C GLU A 331 2.71 18.98 26.62
N LEU A 332 3.62 18.76 25.65
CA LEU A 332 3.45 19.29 24.30
C LEU A 332 2.27 18.61 23.58
N ALA A 333 2.07 17.30 23.75
CA ALA A 333 0.92 16.61 23.19
C ALA A 333 -0.40 17.19 23.69
N ILE A 334 -0.52 17.41 25.01
CA ILE A 334 -1.69 18.03 25.64
C ILE A 334 -1.89 19.46 25.12
N TYR A 335 -0.82 20.25 25.06
CA TYR A 335 -0.84 21.63 24.55
C TYR A 335 -1.36 21.70 23.11
N LEU A 336 -0.83 20.86 22.22
CA LEU A 336 -1.22 20.80 20.82
C LEU A 336 -2.67 20.31 20.68
N PHE A 337 -3.07 19.29 21.43
CA PHE A 337 -4.42 18.73 21.38
C PHE A 337 -5.50 19.73 21.80
N ASN A 338 -5.24 20.53 22.83
CA ASN A 338 -6.17 21.55 23.30
C ASN A 338 -6.33 22.69 22.29
N ARG A 339 -5.29 23.00 21.51
CA ARG A 339 -5.31 24.03 20.46
C ARG A 339 -5.76 23.55 19.10
N ALA A 340 -5.74 22.24 18.85
CA ALA A 340 -6.15 21.70 17.57
C ALA A 340 -7.65 21.97 17.33
N GLU A 341 -7.96 22.46 16.14
CA GLU A 341 -9.32 22.65 15.66
C GLU A 341 -9.77 21.45 14.83
N GLY A 342 -11.07 21.19 14.81
CA GLY A 342 -11.65 20.07 14.09
C GLY A 342 -11.27 18.70 14.66
N LYS A 343 -11.38 17.68 13.81
CA LYS A 343 -11.23 16.28 14.21
C LYS A 343 -9.75 15.98 14.49
N THR A 344 -9.41 15.66 15.73
CA THR A 344 -8.04 15.55 16.23
C THR A 344 -7.81 14.25 16.96
N PHE A 345 -6.87 13.44 16.47
CA PHE A 345 -6.55 12.14 17.05
C PHE A 345 -5.14 12.14 17.66
N ILE A 346 -5.03 11.70 18.92
CA ILE A 346 -3.73 11.37 19.52
C ILE A 346 -3.45 9.89 19.29
N PHE A 347 -2.35 9.56 18.62
CA PHE A 347 -1.86 8.20 18.51
C PHE A 347 -0.91 7.85 19.65
N CYS A 348 -1.30 6.84 20.44
CA CYS A 348 -0.56 6.35 21.59
C CYS A 348 -0.54 4.81 21.63
N ASP A 349 0.62 4.21 21.35
CA ASP A 349 0.76 2.75 21.28
C ASP A 349 0.71 2.07 22.67
N SER A 350 1.20 2.75 23.72
CA SER A 350 1.16 2.32 25.12
C SER A 350 -0.24 2.50 25.70
N ILE A 351 -0.77 1.43 26.29
CA ILE A 351 -2.12 1.42 26.88
C ILE A 351 -2.14 2.27 28.15
N ASP A 352 -1.11 2.18 28.99
CA ASP A 352 -1.07 2.90 30.27
C ASP A 352 -0.98 4.42 30.05
N LEU A 353 -0.14 4.85 29.10
CA LEU A 353 -0.05 6.26 28.71
C LEU A 353 -1.35 6.75 28.07
N GLY A 354 -1.96 5.96 27.18
CA GLY A 354 -3.23 6.31 26.56
C GLY A 354 -4.37 6.47 27.57
N MET A 355 -4.42 5.60 28.59
CA MET A 355 -5.36 5.70 29.71
C MET A 355 -5.11 6.95 30.58
N ALA A 356 -3.85 7.26 30.87
CA ALA A 356 -3.50 8.46 31.62
C ALA A 356 -3.90 9.73 30.86
N LEU A 357 -3.55 9.83 29.57
CA LEU A 357 -3.93 10.94 28.70
C LEU A 357 -5.45 11.08 28.57
N SER A 358 -6.19 9.97 28.47
CA SER A 358 -7.65 9.96 28.40
C SER A 358 -8.30 10.59 29.61
N LYS A 359 -7.79 10.26 30.82
CA LYS A 359 -8.26 10.87 32.07
C LYS A 359 -7.94 12.36 32.14
N VAL A 360 -6.72 12.75 31.76
CA VAL A 360 -6.26 14.15 31.82
C VAL A 360 -7.01 15.04 30.83
N LEU A 361 -7.21 14.56 29.59
CA LEU A 361 -7.85 15.30 28.51
C LEU A 361 -9.38 15.15 28.50
N ASN A 362 -9.92 14.25 29.33
CA ASN A 362 -11.34 13.91 29.39
C ASN A 362 -11.93 13.54 28.01
N VAL A 363 -11.22 12.67 27.28
CA VAL A 363 -11.61 12.18 25.94
C VAL A 363 -11.51 10.66 25.88
N PRO A 364 -12.30 9.98 25.03
CA PRO A 364 -12.26 8.53 24.94
C PRO A 364 -10.89 8.02 24.43
N PHE A 365 -10.49 6.86 24.96
CA PHE A 365 -9.36 6.09 24.43
C PHE A 365 -9.84 4.82 23.74
N VAL A 366 -9.57 4.72 22.45
CA VAL A 366 -9.92 3.58 21.60
C VAL A 366 -8.71 2.68 21.42
N TYR A 367 -8.78 1.48 21.99
CA TYR A 367 -7.70 0.49 21.99
C TYR A 367 -8.25 -0.94 21.85
N GLY A 368 -7.37 -1.94 21.92
CA GLY A 368 -7.70 -3.33 21.60
C GLY A 368 -8.86 -3.96 22.39
N LYS A 369 -9.24 -3.42 23.56
CA LYS A 369 -10.39 -3.91 24.35
C LYS A 369 -11.65 -3.04 24.21
N THR A 370 -11.56 -1.89 23.56
CA THR A 370 -12.70 -0.98 23.35
C THR A 370 -13.72 -1.64 22.42
N LYS A 371 -14.98 -1.68 22.87
CA LYS A 371 -16.16 -2.02 22.06
C LYS A 371 -16.62 -0.79 21.27
N ASP A 372 -17.41 -0.99 20.22
CA ASP A 372 -18.09 0.10 19.48
C ASP A 372 -17.13 1.20 18.98
N ARG A 373 -15.94 0.77 18.51
CA ARG A 373 -14.84 1.66 18.15
C ARG A 373 -15.21 2.64 17.05
N LEU A 374 -15.97 2.18 16.04
CA LEU A 374 -16.38 3.01 14.91
C LEU A 374 -17.30 4.14 15.38
N GLU A 375 -18.31 3.79 16.17
CA GLU A 375 -19.26 4.77 16.73
C GLU A 375 -18.55 5.85 17.55
N ILE A 376 -17.60 5.47 18.41
CA ILE A 376 -16.80 6.43 19.19
C ILE A 376 -16.00 7.36 18.26
N LEU A 377 -15.34 6.79 17.25
CA LEU A 377 -14.49 7.57 16.33
C LEU A 377 -15.31 8.45 15.37
N GLU A 378 -16.57 8.12 15.10
CA GLU A 378 -17.48 8.93 14.32
C GLU A 378 -18.09 10.05 15.17
N THR A 379 -18.50 9.74 16.40
CA THR A 379 -19.20 10.66 17.31
C THR A 379 -18.27 11.72 17.90
N TYR A 380 -17.05 11.36 18.27
CA TYR A 380 -16.13 12.28 18.92
C TYR A 380 -15.15 12.90 17.92
N ASP A 381 -15.07 14.23 17.94
CA ASP A 381 -14.05 14.96 17.17
C ASP A 381 -12.65 14.77 17.74
N LYS A 382 -12.54 14.59 19.06
CA LYS A 382 -11.27 14.51 19.78
C LYS A 382 -11.14 13.18 20.50
N VAL A 383 -10.19 12.35 20.07
CA VAL A 383 -10.06 10.96 20.54
C VAL A 383 -8.59 10.56 20.68
N ILE A 384 -8.29 9.68 21.63
CA ILE A 384 -7.00 8.99 21.71
C ILE A 384 -7.17 7.60 21.10
N VAL A 385 -6.25 7.20 20.24
CA VAL A 385 -6.27 5.92 19.54
C VAL A 385 -4.92 5.22 19.70
N SER A 386 -4.96 3.90 19.91
CA SER A 386 -3.74 3.09 19.80
C SER A 386 -3.54 2.58 18.38
N ARG A 387 -2.71 1.54 18.21
CA ARG A 387 -2.49 0.84 16.93
C ARG A 387 -3.77 0.34 16.26
N VAL A 388 -4.88 0.23 17.01
CA VAL A 388 -6.18 -0.07 16.41
C VAL A 388 -6.62 1.00 15.40
N GLY A 389 -6.17 2.26 15.56
CA GLY A 389 -6.40 3.34 14.62
C GLY A 389 -5.57 3.24 13.35
N ASP A 390 -4.52 2.41 13.31
CA ASP A 390 -3.72 2.20 12.10
C ASP A 390 -4.49 1.35 11.08
N GLU A 391 -5.25 0.36 11.57
CA GLU A 391 -5.92 -0.64 10.76
C GLU A 391 -7.44 -0.41 10.70
N GLY A 392 -7.99 -0.33 9.49
CA GLY A 392 -9.39 -0.71 9.28
C GLY A 392 -10.49 0.25 9.71
N ILE A 393 -10.15 1.48 10.06
CA ILE A 393 -11.11 2.57 10.24
C ILE A 393 -10.91 3.55 9.08
N ASP A 394 -11.98 3.99 8.42
CA ASP A 394 -11.91 5.06 7.40
C ASP A 394 -12.24 6.37 8.10
N ILE A 395 -11.22 7.05 8.62
CA ILE A 395 -11.41 8.32 9.32
C ILE A 395 -11.46 9.39 8.25
N THR A 396 -12.66 9.77 7.82
CA THR A 396 -12.85 10.89 6.91
C THR A 396 -12.77 12.19 7.69
N ASN A 397 -12.15 13.22 7.09
CA ASN A 397 -12.05 14.57 7.62
C ASN A 397 -11.23 14.67 8.93
N LEU A 398 -10.10 13.96 9.02
CA LEU A 398 -9.17 14.15 10.12
C LEU A 398 -8.32 15.40 9.88
N ASP A 399 -8.45 16.39 10.77
CA ASP A 399 -7.72 17.66 10.72
C ASP A 399 -6.32 17.53 11.28
N THR A 400 -6.20 16.89 12.45
CA THR A 400 -4.94 16.83 13.18
C THR A 400 -4.63 15.43 13.68
N ILE A 401 -3.41 14.98 13.45
CA ILE A 401 -2.82 13.81 14.13
C ILE A 401 -1.71 14.29 15.06
N ILE A 402 -1.71 13.78 16.29
CA ILE A 402 -0.62 13.96 17.25
C ILE A 402 -0.07 12.58 17.60
N GLU A 403 1.12 12.24 17.11
CA GLU A 403 1.81 11.00 17.45
C GLU A 403 2.69 11.24 18.68
N VAL A 404 2.23 10.75 19.84
CA VAL A 404 2.91 10.89 21.14
C VAL A 404 3.65 9.61 21.55
N ASP A 405 3.22 8.45 21.06
CA ASP A 405 3.89 7.18 21.34
C ASP A 405 3.72 6.20 20.18
N PHE A 406 4.78 5.44 19.89
CA PHE A 406 4.89 4.65 18.66
C PHE A 406 5.82 3.44 18.78
N LEU A 407 5.47 2.36 18.08
CA LEU A 407 6.28 1.14 18.05
C LEU A 407 7.55 1.30 17.19
N LYS A 408 8.67 1.65 17.84
CA LYS A 408 10.00 1.70 17.22
C LYS A 408 9.97 2.46 15.89
N GLY A 409 10.73 2.02 14.90
CA GLY A 409 10.86 2.68 13.59
C GLY A 409 9.89 2.22 12.49
N SER A 410 8.67 1.79 12.81
CA SER A 410 7.72 1.27 11.79
C SER A 410 7.37 2.33 10.73
N ARG A 411 7.85 2.12 9.50
CA ARG A 411 7.58 3.01 8.36
C ARG A 411 6.13 2.90 7.90
N ARG A 412 5.59 1.68 7.96
CA ARG A 412 4.22 1.38 7.55
C ARG A 412 3.19 2.16 8.37
N GLN A 413 3.32 2.18 9.70
CA GLN A 413 2.40 2.91 10.57
C GLN A 413 2.42 4.41 10.26
N SER A 414 3.60 5.00 10.15
CA SER A 414 3.78 6.41 9.75
C SER A 414 3.05 6.71 8.43
N MET A 415 3.18 5.82 7.44
CA MET A 415 2.52 5.95 6.15
C MET A 415 1.00 5.82 6.22
N GLN A 416 0.49 4.90 7.02
CA GLN A 416 -0.95 4.70 7.23
C GLN A 416 -1.56 5.91 7.96
N ARG A 417 -0.94 6.35 9.06
CA ARG A 417 -1.36 7.53 9.85
C ARG A 417 -1.36 8.79 9.01
N ASN A 418 -0.24 9.11 8.36
CA ASN A 418 -0.16 10.28 7.50
C ASN A 418 -1.12 10.19 6.30
N GLY A 419 -1.30 9.00 5.74
CA GLY A 419 -2.26 8.77 4.67
C GLY A 419 -3.70 9.11 5.06
N ARG A 420 -4.04 9.09 6.35
CA ARG A 420 -5.36 9.51 6.86
C ARG A 420 -5.57 11.01 6.81
N LEU A 421 -4.50 11.81 6.70
CA LEU A 421 -4.59 13.26 6.53
C LEU A 421 -4.62 13.67 5.05
N LEU A 422 -4.48 12.71 4.13
CA LEU A 422 -4.59 12.96 2.68
C LEU A 422 -6.07 13.08 2.31
N HIS A 423 -6.63 14.27 2.55
CA HIS A 423 -7.98 14.64 2.17
C HIS A 423 -7.96 15.73 1.10
N SER A 424 -9.06 15.85 0.35
CA SER A 424 -9.24 16.86 -0.70
C SER A 424 -9.66 18.23 -0.15
N ARG A 425 -10.32 18.27 1.01
CA ARG A 425 -10.97 19.47 1.54
C ARG A 425 -9.97 20.45 2.17
N PHE A 426 -9.10 19.99 3.06
CA PHE A 426 -8.10 20.81 3.75
C PHE A 426 -6.76 20.07 3.91
N SER A 427 -5.68 20.82 4.17
CA SER A 427 -4.37 20.24 4.50
C SER A 427 -4.33 19.93 5.99
N GLY A 428 -4.46 18.65 6.34
CA GLY A 428 -4.35 18.22 7.73
C GLY A 428 -2.95 18.46 8.29
N THR A 429 -2.82 18.50 9.62
CA THR A 429 -1.54 18.66 10.31
C THR A 429 -1.15 17.38 11.05
N HIS A 430 0.08 16.92 10.85
CA HIS A 430 0.65 15.80 11.57
C HIS A 430 1.75 16.28 12.50
N TYR A 431 1.51 16.27 13.80
CA TYR A 431 2.52 16.47 14.81
C TYR A 431 3.12 15.13 15.23
N ILE A 432 4.43 15.00 15.10
CA ILE A 432 5.18 13.83 15.59
C ILE A 432 6.09 14.34 16.70
N ILE A 433 5.90 13.85 17.92
CA ILE A 433 6.71 14.27 19.06
C ILE A 433 7.67 13.13 19.37
N MET A 434 8.96 13.40 19.38
CA MET A 434 10.01 12.42 19.66
C MET A 434 10.92 12.96 20.76
N THR A 435 11.35 12.11 21.68
CA THR A 435 12.52 12.44 22.51
C THR A 435 13.79 12.45 21.65
N CYS A 436 14.88 13.07 22.14
CA CYS A 436 16.18 13.03 21.44
C CYS A 436 16.62 11.60 21.10
N GLU A 437 16.50 10.67 22.05
CA GLU A 437 16.85 9.25 21.88
C GLU A 437 15.96 8.56 20.83
N GLU A 438 14.64 8.81 20.86
CA GLU A 438 13.72 8.29 19.86
C GLU A 438 14.00 8.85 18.47
N PHE A 439 14.34 10.13 18.36
CA PHE A 439 14.65 10.75 17.08
C PHE A 439 15.89 10.11 16.45
N GLU A 440 16.97 9.94 17.21
CA GLU A 440 18.18 9.27 16.74
C GLU A 440 17.90 7.83 16.26
N ARG A 441 17.12 7.07 17.03
CA ARG A 441 16.85 5.66 16.73
C ARG A 441 15.79 5.44 15.65
N TYR A 442 14.80 6.33 15.56
CA TYR A 442 13.56 6.09 14.82
C TYR A 442 13.24 7.17 13.77
N ARG A 443 14.16 8.11 13.47
CA ARG A 443 14.02 9.08 12.35
C ARG A 443 13.61 8.44 11.03
N LYS A 444 13.97 7.17 10.82
CA LYS A 444 13.59 6.39 9.62
C LYS A 444 12.08 6.28 9.40
N ARG A 445 11.23 6.58 10.40
CA ARG A 445 9.76 6.67 10.26
C ARG A 445 9.32 7.83 9.37
N LEU A 446 10.16 8.86 9.21
CA LEU A 446 9.86 10.04 8.40
C LEU A 446 10.11 9.80 6.90
N LEU A 447 10.91 8.79 6.54
CA LEU A 447 11.24 8.46 5.15
C LEU A 447 10.03 8.27 4.23
N PRO A 448 8.99 7.50 4.63
CA PRO A 448 7.70 7.45 3.92
C PRO A 448 7.10 8.81 3.52
N LEU A 449 7.30 9.85 4.33
CA LEU A 449 6.76 11.18 4.09
C LEU A 449 7.59 11.90 3.01
N TYR A 450 8.90 11.77 3.09
CA TYR A 450 9.83 12.30 2.09
C TYR A 450 9.68 11.62 0.72
N GLU A 451 9.40 10.32 0.65
CA GLU A 451 9.05 9.60 -0.60
C GLU A 451 7.99 10.31 -1.40
N ARG A 452 7.01 10.88 -0.69
CA ARG A 452 5.82 11.49 -1.25
C ARG A 452 5.95 13.00 -1.38
N ASN A 453 7.18 13.52 -1.22
CA ASN A 453 7.47 14.94 -1.21
C ASN A 453 6.56 15.71 -0.22
N ILE A 454 6.24 15.12 0.93
CA ILE A 454 5.48 15.78 1.98
C ILE A 454 6.46 16.64 2.79
N PRO A 455 6.21 17.95 2.93
CA PRO A 455 7.10 18.83 3.67
C PRO A 455 7.06 18.50 5.17
N VAL A 456 8.23 18.19 5.73
CA VAL A 456 8.42 17.95 7.17
C VAL A 456 9.25 19.11 7.74
N LYS A 457 8.75 19.76 8.79
CA LYS A 457 9.50 20.74 9.57
C LYS A 457 9.92 20.13 10.88
N ILE A 458 11.21 20.21 11.22
CA ILE A 458 11.76 19.67 12.46
C ILE A 458 12.12 20.83 13.38
N TYR A 459 11.65 20.78 14.63
CA TYR A 459 12.00 21.73 15.69
C TYR A 459 12.63 20.97 16.84
N GLN A 460 13.83 21.39 17.26
CA GLN A 460 14.45 20.94 18.50
C GLN A 460 14.09 21.96 19.59
N LEU A 461 13.40 21.51 20.64
CA LEU A 461 12.85 22.34 21.71
C LEU A 461 13.56 22.12 23.04
#